data_AF-A0A3B4EC47-F1
#
_entry.id   AF-A0A3B4EC47-F1
#
_cell.length_a   1.000
_cell.length_b   1.000
_cell.length_c   1.000
_cell.angle_alpha   90.00
_cell.angle_beta   90.00
_cell.angle_gamma   90.00
#
_symmetry.space_group_name_H-M   'P 1'
#
loop_
_entity.id
_entity.type
_entity.pdbx_description
1 polymer ?
#
loop_
_entity_poly.entity_id
_entity_poly.type
_entity_poly.pdbx_seq_one_letter_code
_entity_poly.pdbx_strand_id
1 'polypeptide(L)'
;MTDVEAVYEELIPENGDTAAPSAGEDAHCAPSCLKMMDEKLHPIEEQLQYLLNKADEFQTQLINRYRLQSEGFARVVPTFLHTCQPYFTYLESTARNSSPDRTPLPTYIHTRLLQFSEQLCSRLEQLLIMYASFGYLCLEEENPLCISHFCIGQCQVDNIRLSIFRYCLPSPFLTSTDSGLYKRMRWNVERVRETEGGEGRQEEKKERGMEGTQVDRAVTMWSIGQWVQTYPDPETEDIYEWVLCTVPQGQYRELLCLGEEEPSSCIATDCLLELLLSQTSSNARTT
;
A
#
# COMPACT_ATOMS: atom_id res chain seq x y z
N MET A 1 -19.06 0.57 -12.13
CA MET A 1 -18.07 -0.45 -11.75
C MET A 1 -17.76 -1.19 -13.02
N THR A 2 -16.82 -0.65 -13.79
CA THR A 2 -16.29 -1.28 -15.00
C THR A 2 -15.48 -2.50 -14.58
N ASP A 3 -15.66 -3.59 -15.31
CA ASP A 3 -14.96 -4.84 -15.05
C ASP A 3 -13.45 -4.62 -15.22
N VAL A 4 -12.66 -4.92 -14.20
CA VAL A 4 -11.21 -4.69 -14.20
C VAL A 4 -10.55 -5.50 -15.32
N GLU A 5 -11.14 -6.64 -15.67
CA GLU A 5 -10.70 -7.46 -16.81
C GLU A 5 -10.97 -6.77 -18.16
N ALA A 6 -12.15 -6.17 -18.36
CA ALA A 6 -12.49 -5.51 -19.61
C ALA A 6 -11.59 -4.30 -19.91
N VAL A 7 -11.24 -3.53 -18.86
CA VAL A 7 -10.34 -2.38 -19.01
C VAL A 7 -8.87 -2.82 -19.15
N TYR A 8 -8.51 -3.98 -18.61
CA TYR A 8 -7.16 -4.52 -18.80
C TYR A 8 -6.88 -4.94 -20.23
N GLU A 9 -7.83 -5.64 -20.86
CA GLU A 9 -7.74 -6.01 -22.27
C GLU A 9 -7.66 -4.77 -23.16
N GLU A 10 -8.37 -3.69 -22.80
CA GLU A 10 -8.23 -2.39 -23.47
C GLU A 10 -6.83 -1.76 -23.31
N LEU A 11 -6.03 -2.13 -22.31
CA LEU A 11 -4.68 -1.59 -22.09
C LEU A 11 -3.57 -2.33 -22.86
N ILE A 12 -3.80 -3.58 -23.25
CA ILE A 12 -2.84 -4.36 -24.05
C ILE A 12 -2.97 -3.97 -25.53
N PRO A 13 -1.89 -3.55 -26.21
CA PRO A 13 -1.96 -3.32 -27.66
C PRO A 13 -2.24 -4.66 -28.37
N GLU A 14 -3.28 -4.71 -29.20
CA GLU A 14 -3.53 -5.88 -30.07
C GLU A 14 -2.38 -6.02 -31.05
N ASN A 15 -1.55 -7.05 -30.88
CA ASN A 15 -0.52 -7.40 -31.84
C ASN A 15 -1.18 -8.11 -33.02
N GLY A 16 -1.31 -7.40 -34.14
CA GLY A 16 -1.54 -8.06 -35.44
C GLY A 16 -0.37 -9.01 -35.74
N ASP A 17 -0.69 -10.26 -36.07
CA ASP A 17 0.24 -11.34 -36.43
C ASP A 17 1.46 -10.85 -37.20
N THR A 18 2.64 -10.88 -36.58
CA THR A 18 3.92 -10.89 -37.31
C THR A 18 4.95 -11.67 -36.51
N ALA A 19 5.62 -12.60 -37.20
CA ALA A 19 6.50 -13.65 -36.68
C ALA A 19 7.58 -13.18 -35.68
N ALA A 20 7.90 -14.07 -34.74
CA ALA A 20 8.87 -13.88 -33.66
C ALA A 20 10.28 -13.47 -34.14
N PRO A 21 10.93 -12.48 -33.48
CA PRO A 21 12.37 -12.34 -33.52
C PRO A 21 13.07 -13.04 -32.34
N SER A 22 14.29 -13.50 -32.63
CA SER A 22 15.20 -14.24 -31.76
C SER A 22 15.70 -13.41 -30.57
N ALA A 23 16.09 -14.13 -29.52
CA ALA A 23 16.62 -13.63 -28.26
C ALA A 23 17.78 -12.63 -28.41
N GLY A 24 17.68 -11.53 -27.64
CA GLY A 24 18.84 -10.75 -27.19
C GLY A 24 19.02 -9.36 -27.80
N GLU A 25 17.98 -8.54 -27.91
CA GLU A 25 18.13 -7.09 -28.16
C GLU A 25 17.12 -6.31 -27.31
N ASP A 26 17.58 -5.28 -26.59
CA ASP A 26 16.75 -4.33 -25.86
C ASP A 26 15.75 -3.69 -26.83
N ALA A 27 14.52 -4.19 -26.80
CA ALA A 27 13.45 -3.74 -27.67
C ALA A 27 12.99 -2.34 -27.27
N HIS A 28 13.67 -1.31 -27.79
CA HIS A 28 13.11 0.03 -27.82
C HIS A 28 11.80 0.01 -28.61
N CYS A 29 10.65 0.21 -27.93
CA CYS A 29 9.34 0.21 -28.60
C CYS A 29 9.31 1.31 -29.67
N ALA A 30 8.71 1.00 -30.82
CA ALA A 30 8.56 1.99 -31.89
C ALA A 30 7.79 3.23 -31.38
N PRO A 31 8.09 4.45 -31.87
CA PRO A 31 7.38 5.66 -31.46
C PRO A 31 5.85 5.61 -31.64
N SER A 32 5.35 4.77 -32.56
CA SER A 32 3.91 4.52 -32.75
C SER A 32 3.29 3.71 -31.61
N CYS A 33 4.02 2.75 -31.05
CA CYS A 33 3.62 1.94 -29.89
C CYS A 33 3.42 2.83 -28.66
N LEU A 34 4.37 3.73 -28.39
CA LEU A 34 4.26 4.68 -27.26
C LEU A 34 3.04 5.59 -27.37
N LYS A 35 2.75 6.12 -28.57
CA LYS A 35 1.57 6.97 -28.79
C LYS A 35 0.26 6.25 -28.50
N MET A 36 0.12 5.00 -28.95
CA MET A 36 -1.09 4.20 -28.65
C MET A 36 -1.25 3.93 -27.15
N MET A 37 -0.13 3.70 -26.44
CA MET A 37 -0.15 3.49 -24.99
C MET A 37 -0.50 4.77 -24.24
N ASP A 38 0.01 5.93 -24.69
CA ASP A 38 -0.36 7.24 -24.14
C ASP A 38 -1.84 7.56 -24.37
N GLU A 39 -2.39 7.24 -25.55
CA GLU A 39 -3.82 7.39 -25.84
C GLU A 39 -4.69 6.58 -24.86
N LYS A 40 -4.26 5.37 -24.49
CA LYS A 40 -4.94 4.53 -23.50
C LYS A 40 -4.78 5.02 -22.07
N LEU A 41 -3.65 5.65 -21.73
CA LEU A 41 -3.40 6.23 -20.40
C LEU A 41 -4.11 7.57 -20.20
N HIS A 42 -4.39 8.30 -21.27
CA HIS A 42 -4.98 9.64 -21.22
C HIS A 42 -6.22 9.78 -20.33
N PRO A 43 -7.28 8.95 -20.45
CA PRO A 43 -8.45 9.06 -19.58
C PRO A 43 -8.14 8.79 -18.10
N ILE A 44 -7.13 7.95 -17.82
CA ILE A 44 -6.69 7.64 -16.46
C ILE A 44 -5.96 8.85 -15.86
N GLU A 45 -5.19 9.57 -16.66
CA GLU A 45 -4.51 10.81 -16.29
C GLU A 45 -5.49 11.98 -16.11
N GLU A 46 -6.52 12.10 -16.95
CA GLU A 46 -7.59 13.10 -16.77
C GLU A 46 -8.31 12.91 -15.43
N GLN A 47 -8.59 11.66 -15.06
CA GLN A 47 -9.18 11.35 -13.76
C GLN A 47 -8.23 11.69 -12.60
N LEU A 48 -6.92 11.45 -12.74
CA LEU A 48 -5.93 11.92 -11.76
C LEU A 48 -6.02 13.43 -11.59
N GLN A 49 -5.97 14.17 -12.70
CA GLN A 49 -5.96 15.63 -12.68
C GLN A 49 -7.23 16.19 -12.05
N TYR A 50 -8.39 15.57 -12.30
CA TYR A 50 -9.63 15.91 -11.61
C TYR A 50 -9.50 15.78 -10.09
N LEU A 51 -8.97 14.64 -9.60
CA LEU A 51 -8.81 14.40 -8.17
C LEU A 51 -7.78 15.36 -7.53
N LEU A 52 -6.66 15.62 -8.21
CA LEU A 52 -5.65 16.58 -7.76
C LEU A 52 -6.24 18.00 -7.68
N ASN A 53 -6.97 18.44 -8.70
CA ASN A 53 -7.65 19.73 -8.71
C ASN A 53 -8.68 19.84 -7.59
N LYS A 54 -9.40 18.75 -7.27
CA LYS A 54 -10.33 18.73 -6.14
C LYS A 54 -9.62 18.87 -4.79
N ALA A 55 -8.47 18.23 -4.61
CA ALA A 55 -7.64 18.46 -3.43
C ALA A 55 -7.16 19.92 -3.33
N ASP A 56 -6.77 20.53 -4.46
CA ASP A 56 -6.36 21.95 -4.53
C ASP A 56 -7.50 22.92 -4.21
N GLU A 57 -8.72 22.63 -4.66
CA GLU A 57 -9.92 23.37 -4.28
C GLU A 57 -10.13 23.32 -2.76
N PHE A 58 -10.03 22.14 -2.15
CA PHE A 58 -10.16 22.00 -0.69
C PHE A 58 -9.06 22.72 0.06
N GLN A 59 -7.83 22.72 -0.47
CA GLN A 59 -6.73 23.49 0.10
C GLN A 59 -7.00 24.99 0.04
N THR A 60 -7.41 25.49 -1.12
CA THR A 60 -7.70 26.91 -1.33
C THR A 60 -8.86 27.38 -0.45
N GLN A 61 -9.92 26.57 -0.33
CA GLN A 61 -11.04 26.84 0.56
C GLN A 61 -10.63 26.90 2.04
N LEU A 62 -9.67 26.07 2.45
CA LEU A 62 -9.14 26.07 3.81
C LEU A 62 -8.31 27.34 4.09
N ILE A 63 -7.40 27.69 3.18
CA ILE A 63 -6.50 28.85 3.31
C ILE A 63 -7.28 30.17 3.27
N ASN A 64 -8.30 30.27 2.42
CA ASN A 64 -9.03 31.53 2.21
C ASN A 64 -10.08 31.87 3.29
N ARG A 65 -10.25 31.08 4.36
CA ARG A 65 -11.31 31.34 5.35
C ARG A 65 -10.93 32.32 6.45
N TYR A 66 -11.48 33.54 6.30
CA TYR A 66 -12.21 34.23 7.37
C TYR A 66 -13.63 33.63 7.49
N ARG A 67 -13.91 32.91 8.57
CA ARG A 67 -15.27 32.54 9.06
C ARG A 67 -16.27 31.97 8.04
N LEU A 68 -16.22 30.66 7.80
CA LEU A 68 -17.41 29.89 7.42
C LEU A 68 -17.36 28.56 8.20
N GLN A 69 -18.53 28.01 8.50
CA GLN A 69 -18.85 26.86 9.35
C GLN A 69 -17.77 25.75 9.40
N SER A 70 -17.23 25.48 10.60
CA SER A 70 -16.22 24.46 10.87
C SER A 70 -16.74 23.03 10.70
N GLU A 71 -18.04 22.80 10.96
CA GLU A 71 -18.65 21.46 10.98
C GLU A 71 -18.70 20.77 9.62
N GLY A 72 -18.74 21.53 8.51
CA GLY A 72 -18.75 20.96 7.16
C GLY A 72 -17.41 20.35 6.77
N PHE A 73 -16.29 20.95 7.19
CA PHE A 73 -14.96 20.55 6.75
C PHE A 73 -14.50 19.21 7.30
N ALA A 74 -14.89 18.90 8.54
CA ALA A 74 -14.54 17.62 9.17
C ALA A 74 -15.09 16.42 8.38
N ARG A 75 -16.18 16.61 7.60
CA ARG A 75 -16.79 15.53 6.79
C ARG A 75 -16.32 15.50 5.34
N VAL A 76 -15.91 16.64 4.79
CA VAL A 76 -15.53 16.75 3.37
C VAL A 76 -14.33 15.87 3.04
N VAL A 77 -13.28 15.92 3.86
CA VAL A 77 -12.05 15.17 3.60
C VAL A 77 -12.24 13.65 3.69
N PRO A 78 -12.84 13.06 4.75
CA PRO A 78 -13.13 11.63 4.75
C PRO A 78 -14.02 11.18 3.59
N THR A 79 -15.01 11.99 3.20
CA THR A 79 -15.84 11.70 2.02
C THR A 79 -14.99 11.68 0.75
N PHE A 80 -14.08 12.65 0.60
CA PHE A 80 -13.19 12.72 -0.54
C PHE A 80 -12.22 11.53 -0.61
N LEU A 81 -11.64 11.12 0.52
CA LEU A 81 -10.81 9.90 0.60
C LEU A 81 -11.57 8.67 0.09
N HIS A 82 -12.84 8.53 0.48
CA HIS A 82 -13.69 7.44 -0.02
C HIS A 82 -13.90 7.53 -1.54
N THR A 83 -14.08 8.74 -2.10
CA THR A 83 -14.22 8.90 -3.56
C THR A 83 -12.94 8.58 -4.34
N CYS A 84 -11.77 8.67 -3.72
CA CYS A 84 -10.50 8.28 -4.32
C CYS A 84 -10.28 6.75 -4.36
N GLN A 85 -10.95 5.98 -3.50
CA GLN A 85 -10.70 4.53 -3.34
C GLN A 85 -10.85 3.71 -4.64
N PRO A 86 -11.87 3.93 -5.49
CA PRO A 86 -11.98 3.19 -6.74
C PRO A 86 -10.82 3.47 -7.70
N TYR A 87 -10.32 4.71 -7.72
CA TYR A 87 -9.19 5.11 -8.57
C TYR A 87 -7.91 4.43 -8.13
N PHE A 88 -7.61 4.49 -6.83
CA PHE A 88 -6.50 3.77 -6.20
C PHE A 88 -6.55 2.26 -6.48
N THR A 89 -7.69 1.64 -6.18
CA THR A 89 -7.89 0.20 -6.42
C THR A 89 -7.64 -0.15 -7.88
N TYR A 90 -8.14 0.65 -8.81
CA TYR A 90 -7.91 0.44 -10.24
C TYR A 90 -6.43 0.52 -10.60
N LEU A 91 -5.70 1.56 -10.17
CA LEU A 91 -4.27 1.71 -10.49
C LEU A 91 -3.45 0.55 -9.92
N GLU A 92 -3.61 0.25 -8.63
CA GLU A 92 -2.84 -0.77 -7.92
C GLU A 92 -3.10 -2.17 -8.46
N SER A 93 -4.37 -2.53 -8.67
CA SER A 93 -4.74 -3.85 -9.21
C SER A 93 -4.36 -4.00 -10.67
N THR A 94 -4.52 -2.97 -11.48
CA THR A 94 -4.15 -3.02 -12.91
C THR A 94 -2.65 -3.19 -13.04
N ALA A 95 -1.86 -2.38 -12.32
CA ALA A 95 -0.40 -2.47 -12.37
C ALA A 95 0.13 -3.79 -11.82
N ARG A 96 -0.34 -4.25 -10.66
CA ARG A 96 0.31 -5.35 -9.93
C ARG A 96 -0.35 -6.71 -10.09
N ASN A 97 -1.63 -6.80 -10.46
CA ASN A 97 -2.27 -8.11 -10.49
C ASN A 97 -1.60 -9.02 -11.51
N SER A 98 -1.25 -10.22 -11.06
CA SER A 98 -0.71 -11.28 -11.90
C SER A 98 -1.57 -12.53 -11.78
N SER A 99 -1.84 -13.15 -12.92
CA SER A 99 -2.41 -14.50 -12.99
C SER A 99 -1.66 -15.31 -14.06
N PRO A 100 -1.66 -16.65 -13.97
CA PRO A 100 -0.91 -17.50 -14.90
C PRO A 100 -1.29 -17.28 -16.36
N ASP A 101 -2.55 -16.93 -16.62
CA ASP A 101 -3.11 -16.78 -17.97
C ASP A 101 -3.01 -15.34 -18.53
N ARG A 102 -2.48 -14.39 -17.75
CA ARG A 102 -2.46 -12.97 -18.10
C ARG A 102 -1.08 -12.55 -18.59
N THR A 103 -1.04 -11.95 -19.76
CA THR A 103 0.18 -11.33 -20.28
C THR A 103 0.59 -10.16 -19.38
N PRO A 104 1.88 -10.01 -18.99
CA PRO A 104 2.32 -8.89 -18.18
C PRO A 104 2.10 -7.56 -18.91
N LEU A 105 1.72 -6.51 -18.16
CA LEU A 105 1.66 -5.16 -18.72
C LEU A 105 3.03 -4.71 -19.20
N PRO A 106 3.09 -3.92 -20.29
CA PRO A 106 4.30 -3.22 -20.65
C PRO A 106 4.82 -2.36 -19.49
N THR A 107 6.13 -2.41 -19.24
CA THR A 107 6.79 -1.69 -18.13
C THR A 107 6.46 -0.20 -18.07
N TYR A 108 6.28 0.43 -19.24
CA TYR A 108 5.87 1.84 -19.31
C TYR A 108 4.48 2.10 -18.70
N ILE A 109 3.47 1.30 -19.06
CA ILE A 109 2.11 1.43 -18.52
C ILE A 109 2.13 1.15 -17.02
N HIS A 110 2.76 0.04 -16.62
CA HIS A 110 2.94 -0.31 -15.21
C HIS A 110 3.49 0.87 -14.41
N THR A 111 4.63 1.41 -14.85
CA THR A 111 5.31 2.53 -14.19
C THR A 111 4.42 3.78 -14.12
N ARG A 112 3.70 4.12 -15.19
CA ARG A 112 2.82 5.31 -15.22
C ARG A 112 1.64 5.17 -14.26
N LEU A 113 1.01 3.99 -14.19
CA LEU A 113 -0.09 3.74 -13.24
C LEU A 113 0.38 3.91 -11.79
N LEU A 114 1.56 3.38 -11.45
CA LEU A 114 2.15 3.53 -10.11
C LEU A 114 2.50 4.98 -9.80
N GLN A 115 3.03 5.72 -10.78
CA GLN A 115 3.28 7.16 -10.63
C GLN A 115 2.00 7.96 -10.39
N PHE A 116 0.88 7.60 -11.01
CA PHE A 116 -0.42 8.23 -10.73
C PHE A 116 -0.90 7.94 -9.31
N SER A 117 -0.71 6.72 -8.82
CA SER A 117 -1.04 6.31 -7.45
C SER A 117 -0.23 7.13 -6.44
N GLU A 118 1.09 7.22 -6.64
CA GLU A 118 2.00 7.96 -5.78
C GLU A 118 1.69 9.46 -5.73
N GLN A 119 1.36 10.06 -6.88
CA GLN A 119 0.99 11.47 -6.97
C GLN A 119 -0.28 11.78 -6.17
N LEU A 120 -1.32 10.98 -6.33
CA LEU A 120 -2.56 11.16 -5.58
C LEU A 120 -2.34 10.90 -4.08
N CYS A 121 -1.62 9.83 -3.73
CA CYS A 121 -1.26 9.51 -2.35
C CYS A 121 -0.57 10.71 -1.67
N SER A 122 0.48 11.24 -2.28
CA SER A 122 1.24 12.38 -1.76
C SER A 122 0.36 13.61 -1.57
N ARG A 123 -0.54 13.88 -2.53
CA ARG A 123 -1.46 15.02 -2.45
C ARG A 123 -2.47 14.89 -1.33
N LEU A 124 -3.05 13.69 -1.15
CA LEU A 124 -3.99 13.41 -0.07
C LEU A 124 -3.31 13.46 1.31
N GLU A 125 -2.08 12.97 1.42
CA GLU A 125 -1.27 13.07 2.64
C GLU A 125 -1.10 14.54 3.06
N GLN A 126 -0.68 15.40 2.12
CA GLN A 126 -0.55 16.84 2.36
C GLN A 126 -1.87 17.49 2.76
N LEU A 127 -2.96 17.14 2.09
CA LEU A 127 -4.29 17.66 2.41
C LEU A 127 -4.71 17.29 3.84
N LEU A 128 -4.50 16.04 4.25
CA LEU A 128 -4.84 15.54 5.59
C LEU A 128 -4.00 16.20 6.68
N ILE A 129 -2.68 16.28 6.49
CA ILE A 129 -1.76 16.98 7.41
C ILE A 129 -2.18 18.44 7.58
N MET A 130 -2.53 19.10 6.48
CA MET A 130 -2.96 20.48 6.53
C MET A 130 -4.30 20.61 7.26
N TYR A 131 -5.31 19.79 6.98
CA TYR A 131 -6.57 19.85 7.74
C TYR A 131 -6.39 19.58 9.24
N ALA A 132 -5.47 18.67 9.59
CA ALA A 132 -5.09 18.41 10.98
C ALA A 132 -4.41 19.62 11.64
N SER A 133 -3.54 20.34 10.92
CA SER A 133 -2.86 21.53 11.47
C SER A 133 -3.81 22.69 11.76
N PHE A 134 -4.95 22.77 11.06
CA PHE A 134 -6.04 23.70 11.37
C PHE A 134 -7.03 23.16 12.42
N GLY A 135 -6.81 21.96 12.97
CA GLY A 135 -7.64 21.36 14.01
C GLY A 135 -8.96 20.76 13.53
N TYR A 136 -9.12 20.52 12.22
CA TYR A 136 -10.34 19.92 11.66
C TYR A 136 -10.31 18.39 11.66
N LEU A 137 -9.13 17.79 11.76
CA LEU A 137 -8.91 16.35 11.80
C LEU A 137 -7.95 16.00 12.94
N CYS A 138 -8.13 14.80 13.50
CA CYS A 138 -7.18 14.17 14.40
C CYS A 138 -6.45 13.08 13.61
N LEU A 139 -5.11 13.01 13.72
CA LEU A 139 -4.29 11.97 13.10
C LEU A 139 -3.72 10.98 14.14
N GLU A 140 -4.07 11.15 15.41
CA GLU A 140 -3.58 10.32 16.52
C GLU A 140 -4.40 9.04 16.63
N GLU A 141 -3.74 7.87 16.53
CA GLU A 141 -4.42 6.57 16.53
C GLU A 141 -5.12 6.20 17.84
N GLU A 142 -4.74 6.82 18.94
CA GLU A 142 -5.43 6.65 20.23
C GLU A 142 -6.88 7.13 20.17
N ASN A 143 -7.20 8.04 19.24
CA ASN A 143 -8.55 8.53 19.02
C ASN A 143 -9.28 7.63 18.00
N PRO A 144 -10.38 6.95 18.38
CA PRO A 144 -11.13 6.06 17.47
C PRO A 144 -11.83 6.80 16.32
N LEU A 145 -11.91 8.13 16.37
CA LEU A 145 -12.49 8.98 15.33
C LEU A 145 -11.42 9.64 14.45
N CYS A 146 -10.14 9.30 14.63
CA CYS A 146 -9.04 9.86 13.85
C CYS A 146 -9.05 9.34 12.39
N ILE A 147 -8.27 10.02 11.55
CA ILE A 147 -7.92 9.58 10.20
C ILE A 147 -6.39 9.56 10.09
N SER A 148 -5.76 8.65 10.84
CA SER A 148 -4.29 8.52 10.87
C SER A 148 -3.71 7.93 9.59
N HIS A 149 -4.51 7.20 8.83
CA HIS A 149 -4.12 6.51 7.60
C HIS A 149 -5.28 6.40 6.62
N PHE A 150 -4.96 6.07 5.37
CA PHE A 150 -5.93 5.77 4.33
C PHE A 150 -5.45 4.61 3.45
N CYS A 151 -6.38 3.94 2.78
CA CYS A 151 -6.09 2.85 1.84
C CYS A 151 -5.63 3.42 0.49
N ILE A 152 -4.54 2.88 -0.05
CA ILE A 152 -3.98 3.21 -1.38
C ILE A 152 -4.40 2.17 -2.43
N GLY A 153 -5.16 1.14 -2.03
CA GLY A 153 -5.73 0.16 -2.93
C GLY A 153 -5.38 -1.26 -2.52
N GLN A 154 -5.62 -2.17 -3.44
CA GLN A 154 -5.41 -3.60 -3.25
C GLN A 154 -4.95 -4.24 -4.55
N CYS A 155 -4.12 -5.27 -4.43
CA CYS A 155 -3.69 -6.09 -5.55
C CYS A 155 -3.66 -7.57 -5.16
N GLN A 156 -3.64 -8.44 -6.15
CA GLN A 156 -3.52 -9.88 -6.01
C GLN A 156 -2.44 -10.40 -6.95
N VAL A 157 -1.40 -10.99 -6.37
CA VAL A 157 -0.25 -11.55 -7.07
C VAL A 157 -0.17 -13.02 -6.70
N ASP A 158 -0.39 -13.91 -7.67
CA ASP A 158 -0.49 -15.36 -7.42
C ASP A 158 -1.58 -15.66 -6.34
N ASN A 159 -1.21 -16.33 -5.25
CA ASN A 159 -2.10 -16.64 -4.14
C ASN A 159 -2.09 -15.58 -3.02
N ILE A 160 -1.43 -14.44 -3.23
CA ILE A 160 -1.28 -13.38 -2.22
C ILE A 160 -2.17 -12.21 -2.59
N ARG A 161 -3.12 -11.90 -1.71
CA ARG A 161 -3.90 -10.65 -1.77
C ARG A 161 -3.33 -9.66 -0.77
N LEU A 162 -3.11 -8.44 -1.24
CA LEU A 162 -2.50 -7.35 -0.49
C LEU A 162 -3.46 -6.17 -0.44
N SER A 163 -3.72 -5.64 0.75
CA SER A 163 -4.34 -4.31 0.92
C SER A 163 -3.31 -3.34 1.47
N ILE A 164 -3.20 -2.15 0.87
CA ILE A 164 -2.11 -1.21 1.07
C ILE A 164 -2.64 0.02 1.80
N PHE A 165 -2.02 0.40 2.91
CA PHE A 165 -2.40 1.56 3.71
C PHE A 165 -1.20 2.46 3.97
N ARG A 166 -1.43 3.76 3.91
CA ARG A 166 -0.42 4.79 4.18
C ARG A 166 -0.83 5.65 5.36
N TYR A 167 0.11 5.83 6.28
CA TYR A 167 -0.05 6.72 7.41
C TYR A 167 0.32 8.15 7.03
N CYS A 168 -0.51 9.10 7.46
CA CYS A 168 -0.34 10.53 7.17
C CYS A 168 0.97 11.08 7.75
N LEU A 169 1.36 10.59 8.92
CA LEU A 169 2.61 10.88 9.61
C LEU A 169 3.21 9.57 10.13
N PRO A 170 4.52 9.51 10.41
CA PRO A 170 5.09 8.40 11.17
C PRO A 170 4.32 8.21 12.48
N SER A 171 3.61 7.09 12.59
CA SER A 171 2.73 6.81 13.74
C SER A 171 3.43 5.83 14.68
N PRO A 172 3.45 6.04 15.99
CA PRO A 172 4.08 5.09 16.90
C PRO A 172 3.31 3.76 16.92
N PHE A 173 4.02 2.66 17.17
CA PHE A 173 3.35 1.41 17.52
C PHE A 173 2.71 1.54 18.90
N LEU A 174 1.38 1.39 18.97
CA LEU A 174 0.64 1.35 20.22
C LEU A 174 1.08 0.13 21.01
N THR A 175 1.93 0.37 22.02
CA THR A 175 2.56 -0.65 22.86
C THR A 175 2.64 -0.11 24.29
N SER A 176 2.70 -1.00 25.28
CA SER A 176 2.79 -0.61 26.70
C SER A 176 4.09 0.10 27.07
N THR A 177 5.13 -0.02 26.24
CA THR A 177 6.46 0.58 26.42
C THR A 177 6.88 1.22 25.12
N ASP A 178 7.51 2.40 25.19
CA ASP A 178 8.04 3.06 23.99
C ASP A 178 9.04 2.14 23.27
N SER A 179 8.64 1.67 22.10
CA SER A 179 9.46 0.78 21.26
C SER A 179 10.48 1.55 20.43
N GLY A 180 10.34 2.89 20.34
CA GLY A 180 11.09 3.71 19.37
C GLY A 180 10.75 3.42 17.91
N LEU A 181 9.75 2.57 17.65
CA LEU A 181 9.32 2.18 16.30
C LEU A 181 8.14 3.03 15.86
N TYR A 182 8.22 3.48 14.60
CA TYR A 182 7.16 4.22 13.93
C TYR A 182 6.79 3.52 12.64
N LYS A 183 5.51 3.48 12.33
CA LYS A 183 4.97 2.94 11.09
C LYS A 183 4.62 4.07 10.13
N ARG A 184 4.94 3.83 8.87
CA ARG A 184 4.62 4.73 7.75
C ARG A 184 3.68 4.09 6.73
N MET A 185 3.78 2.77 6.59
CA MET A 185 2.95 1.94 5.73
C MET A 185 2.43 0.75 6.54
N ARG A 186 1.26 0.25 6.16
CA ARG A 186 0.71 -1.03 6.63
C ARG A 186 0.22 -1.81 5.43
N TRP A 187 0.51 -3.10 5.44
CA TRP A 187 -0.05 -4.03 4.48
C TRP A 187 -0.81 -5.13 5.21
N ASN A 188 -2.02 -5.42 4.74
CA ASN A 188 -2.71 -6.65 5.12
C ASN A 188 -2.40 -7.70 4.06
N VAL A 189 -1.84 -8.83 4.49
CA VAL A 189 -1.43 -9.94 3.61
C VAL A 189 -2.38 -11.12 3.85
N GLU A 190 -3.16 -11.46 2.85
CA GLU A 190 -4.05 -12.61 2.84
C GLU A 190 -3.51 -13.65 1.85
N ARG A 191 -3.42 -14.92 2.28
CA ARG A 191 -3.07 -16.03 1.37
C ARG A 191 -4.34 -16.78 0.99
N VAL A 192 -4.74 -16.65 -0.27
CA VAL A 192 -5.90 -17.35 -0.84
C VAL A 192 -5.51 -18.81 -1.01
N ARG A 193 -6.00 -19.68 -0.13
CA ARG A 193 -5.84 -21.13 -0.31
C ARG A 193 -6.87 -21.60 -1.32
N GLU A 194 -6.41 -22.30 -2.37
CA GLU A 194 -7.29 -23.17 -3.14
C GLU A 194 -7.90 -24.18 -2.18
N THR A 195 -9.21 -24.40 -2.26
CA THR A 195 -9.91 -25.28 -1.33
C THR A 195 -9.59 -26.73 -1.67
N GLU A 196 -8.46 -27.24 -1.16
CA GLU A 196 -8.22 -28.67 -1.00
C GLU A 196 -7.67 -28.92 0.41
N GLY A 197 -8.32 -29.85 1.11
CA GLY A 197 -8.07 -30.13 2.51
C GLY A 197 -6.65 -30.63 2.77
N GLY A 198 -6.02 -30.07 3.82
CA GLY A 198 -4.72 -30.51 4.30
C GLY A 198 -4.37 -29.81 5.61
N GLU A 199 -4.58 -30.50 6.72
CA GLU A 199 -4.00 -30.17 8.03
C GLU A 199 -2.47 -30.19 7.95
N GLY A 200 -1.78 -29.23 8.56
CA GLY A 200 -0.32 -29.28 8.61
C GLY A 200 0.40 -28.05 9.14
N ARG A 201 0.32 -27.85 10.46
CA ARG A 201 1.45 -27.55 11.38
C ARG A 201 2.46 -26.44 10.97
N GLN A 202 2.35 -25.28 11.61
CA GLN A 202 3.43 -24.29 11.68
C GLN A 202 4.53 -24.78 12.63
N GLU A 203 5.76 -24.91 12.14
CA GLU A 203 6.96 -25.11 12.96
C GLU A 203 7.49 -23.75 13.43
N GLU A 204 7.41 -23.50 14.73
CA GLU A 204 8.07 -22.38 15.38
C GLU A 204 9.58 -22.65 15.48
N LYS A 205 10.38 -21.93 14.69
CA LYS A 205 11.83 -21.90 14.86
C LYS A 205 12.20 -20.81 15.86
N LYS A 206 12.52 -21.23 17.08
CA LYS A 206 12.96 -20.38 18.19
C LYS A 206 14.42 -19.96 17.97
N GLU A 207 14.67 -18.77 17.44
CA GLU A 207 16.02 -18.21 17.42
C GLU A 207 16.34 -17.47 18.72
N ARG A 208 17.51 -17.77 19.26
CA ARG A 208 18.04 -17.23 20.53
C ARG A 208 18.46 -15.78 20.33
N GLY A 209 18.00 -14.92 21.23
CA GLY A 209 18.45 -13.54 21.34
C GLY A 209 19.95 -13.45 21.56
N MET A 210 20.56 -12.51 20.84
CA MET A 210 21.91 -12.03 21.10
C MET A 210 21.76 -10.60 21.63
N GLU A 211 21.99 -10.45 22.93
CA GLU A 211 22.02 -9.17 23.62
C GLU A 211 23.37 -8.49 23.32
N GLY A 212 23.31 -7.28 22.77
CA GLY A 212 24.48 -6.46 22.46
C GLY A 212 24.14 -4.99 22.68
N THR A 213 24.65 -4.43 23.77
CA THR A 213 24.59 -3.00 24.08
C THR A 213 25.54 -2.22 23.16
N GLN A 214 25.03 -1.23 22.45
CA GLN A 214 25.80 -0.02 22.14
C GLN A 214 24.83 1.14 21.85
N VAL A 215 24.88 2.20 22.66
CA VAL A 215 24.24 3.49 22.36
C VAL A 215 25.09 4.14 21.28
N ASP A 216 24.93 3.69 20.05
CA ASP A 216 25.40 4.41 18.88
C ASP A 216 24.29 5.39 18.47
N ARG A 217 24.69 6.51 17.88
CA ARG A 217 23.80 7.60 17.46
C ARG A 217 22.64 7.00 16.66
N ALA A 218 21.43 6.97 17.22
CA ALA A 218 20.29 6.28 16.61
C ALA A 218 20.03 6.85 15.21
N VAL A 219 20.54 6.16 14.19
CA VAL A 219 20.24 6.43 12.80
C VAL A 219 18.86 5.85 12.57
N THR A 220 17.89 6.70 12.23
CA THR A 220 16.56 6.24 11.87
C THR A 220 16.66 5.48 10.56
N MET A 221 16.43 4.17 10.61
CA MET A 221 16.44 3.30 9.44
C MET A 221 15.00 2.89 9.13
N TRP A 222 14.65 2.89 7.85
CA TRP A 222 13.42 2.32 7.35
C TRP A 222 13.60 0.83 7.13
N SER A 223 12.61 0.05 7.54
CA SER A 223 12.59 -1.39 7.32
C SER A 223 11.17 -1.90 7.11
N ILE A 224 11.07 -2.99 6.35
CA ILE A 224 9.87 -3.81 6.21
C ILE A 224 9.98 -4.91 7.25
N GLY A 225 8.90 -5.10 8.00
CA GLY A 225 8.86 -6.12 9.04
C GLY A 225 7.45 -6.57 9.33
N GLN A 226 7.35 -7.65 10.08
CA GLN A 226 6.09 -8.21 10.52
C GLN A 226 5.82 -7.78 11.96
N TRP A 227 4.65 -7.20 12.18
CA TRP A 227 4.10 -7.03 13.52
C TRP A 227 3.47 -8.35 13.97
N VAL A 228 4.01 -8.95 15.02
CA VAL A 228 3.50 -10.18 15.62
C VAL A 228 2.83 -9.82 16.94
N GLN A 229 1.51 -9.90 17.00
CA GLN A 229 0.77 -9.67 18.24
C GLN A 229 1.09 -10.76 19.26
N THR A 230 1.42 -10.36 20.49
CA THR A 230 1.74 -11.26 21.60
C THR A 230 0.68 -11.20 22.71
N TYR A 231 -0.07 -10.10 22.79
CA TYR A 231 -1.19 -9.96 23.72
C TYR A 231 -2.24 -8.99 23.15
N PRO A 232 -3.55 -9.28 23.20
CA PRO A 232 -4.15 -10.57 23.56
C PRO A 232 -3.59 -11.69 22.68
N ASP A 233 -3.57 -12.92 23.18
CA ASP A 233 -3.14 -14.06 22.35
C ASP A 233 -4.09 -14.15 21.14
N PRO A 234 -3.61 -14.07 19.88
CA PRO A 234 -4.46 -14.14 18.70
C PRO A 234 -5.35 -15.38 18.65
N GLU A 235 -4.91 -16.48 19.28
CA GLU A 235 -5.62 -17.76 19.32
C GLU A 235 -6.53 -17.91 20.55
N THR A 236 -6.61 -16.90 21.41
CA THR A 236 -7.50 -16.92 22.59
C THR A 236 -8.96 -16.80 22.16
N GLU A 237 -9.79 -17.75 22.62
CA GLU A 237 -11.25 -17.65 22.51
C GLU A 237 -11.85 -16.73 23.60
N ASP A 238 -11.05 -16.28 24.58
CA ASP A 238 -11.53 -15.43 25.66
C ASP A 238 -11.72 -13.98 25.18
N ILE A 239 -12.97 -13.65 24.84
CA ILE A 239 -13.36 -12.30 24.43
C ILE A 239 -13.06 -11.24 25.50
N TYR A 240 -12.97 -11.61 26.79
CA TYR A 240 -12.64 -10.64 27.84
C TYR A 240 -11.19 -10.16 27.74
N GLU A 241 -10.25 -11.01 27.32
CA GLU A 241 -8.88 -10.58 27.05
C GLU A 241 -8.84 -9.53 25.95
N TRP A 242 -9.63 -9.72 24.89
CA TRP A 242 -9.76 -8.75 23.80
C TRP A 242 -10.42 -7.45 24.23
N VAL A 243 -11.53 -7.52 24.97
CA VAL A 243 -12.33 -6.35 25.35
C VAL A 243 -11.64 -5.52 26.45
N LEU A 244 -10.93 -6.16 27.37
CA LEU A 244 -10.24 -5.50 28.48
C LEU A 244 -8.82 -5.05 28.11
N CYS A 245 -8.28 -5.52 27.00
CA CYS A 245 -6.99 -5.06 26.50
C CYS A 245 -7.09 -3.62 25.97
N THR A 246 -6.60 -2.67 26.76
CA THR A 246 -6.56 -1.25 26.37
C THR A 246 -5.52 -0.95 25.30
N VAL A 247 -4.40 -1.68 25.29
CA VAL A 247 -3.31 -1.53 24.31
C VAL A 247 -2.75 -2.92 23.98
N PRO A 248 -2.86 -3.40 22.72
CA PRO A 248 -2.28 -4.67 22.33
C PRO A 248 -0.76 -4.62 22.41
N GLN A 249 -0.15 -5.75 22.74
CA GLN A 249 1.29 -5.94 22.72
C GLN A 249 1.68 -6.74 21.49
N GLY A 250 2.86 -6.45 20.97
CA GLY A 250 3.44 -7.21 19.90
C GLY A 250 4.93 -6.96 19.78
N GLN A 251 5.54 -7.74 18.91
CA GLN A 251 6.94 -7.64 18.57
C GLN A 251 7.06 -7.33 17.09
N TYR A 252 7.93 -6.38 16.77
CA TYR A 252 8.32 -6.12 15.40
C TYR A 252 9.47 -7.04 15.02
N ARG A 253 9.25 -7.89 14.01
CA ARG A 253 10.29 -8.70 13.39
C ARG A 253 10.70 -8.07 12.08
N GLU A 254 11.89 -7.50 12.04
CA GLU A 254 12.48 -6.98 10.80
C GLU A 254 12.65 -8.11 9.77
N LEU A 255 12.29 -7.83 8.51
CA LEU A 255 12.43 -8.74 7.38
C LEU A 255 13.38 -8.19 6.31
N LEU A 256 13.37 -6.87 6.11
CA LEU A 256 14.23 -6.19 5.14
C LEU A 256 14.54 -4.76 5.60
N CYS A 257 15.82 -4.43 5.69
CA CYS A 257 16.27 -3.06 5.89
C CYS A 257 16.32 -2.31 4.55
N LEU A 258 15.76 -1.10 4.50
CA LEU A 258 15.65 -0.25 3.31
C LEU A 258 16.65 0.91 3.29
N GLY A 259 17.17 1.33 4.45
CA GLY A 259 18.13 2.43 4.56
C GLY A 259 17.58 3.66 5.29
N GLU A 260 18.27 4.80 5.17
CA GLU A 260 17.94 6.04 5.88
C GLU A 260 16.83 6.86 5.18
N GLU A 261 16.70 6.71 3.86
CA GLU A 261 15.73 7.46 3.07
C GLU A 261 14.35 6.80 3.10
N GLU A 262 13.30 7.62 3.26
CA GLU A 262 11.94 7.13 3.25
C GLU A 262 11.58 6.60 1.85
N PRO A 263 11.20 5.32 1.72
CA PRO A 263 10.79 4.77 0.43
C PRO A 263 9.42 5.34 0.01
N SER A 264 9.21 5.47 -1.29
CA SER A 264 7.88 5.74 -1.83
C SER A 264 6.92 4.58 -1.51
N SER A 265 5.61 4.86 -1.55
CA SER A 265 4.60 3.82 -1.26
C SER A 265 4.70 2.65 -2.26
N CYS A 266 5.00 2.97 -3.52
CA CYS A 266 5.19 1.98 -4.57
C CYS A 266 6.43 1.12 -4.34
N ILE A 267 7.59 1.73 -4.09
CA ILE A 267 8.87 1.00 -3.89
C ILE A 267 8.75 0.08 -2.67
N ALA A 268 8.23 0.58 -1.56
CA ALA A 268 8.05 -0.23 -0.36
C ALA A 268 7.13 -1.44 -0.59
N THR A 269 6.07 -1.25 -1.38
CA THR A 269 5.12 -2.31 -1.73
C THR A 269 5.76 -3.34 -2.67
N ASP A 270 6.53 -2.91 -3.65
CA ASP A 270 7.22 -3.80 -4.59
C ASP A 270 8.27 -4.64 -3.85
N CYS A 271 9.06 -4.03 -2.95
CA CYS A 271 9.99 -4.77 -2.08
C CYS A 271 9.27 -5.79 -1.20
N LEU A 272 8.11 -5.44 -0.62
CA LEU A 272 7.32 -6.40 0.16
C LEU A 272 6.85 -7.59 -0.69
N LEU A 273 6.35 -7.33 -1.90
CA LEU A 273 5.88 -8.39 -2.79
C LEU A 273 7.03 -9.33 -3.18
N GLU A 274 8.21 -8.80 -3.52
CA GLU A 274 9.40 -9.60 -3.80
C GLU A 274 9.79 -10.49 -2.62
N LEU A 275 9.77 -9.95 -1.39
CA LEU A 275 10.03 -10.73 -0.17
C LEU A 275 9.03 -11.87 0.02
N LEU A 276 7.73 -11.59 -0.17
CA LEU A 276 6.67 -12.57 0.03
C LEU A 276 6.71 -13.69 -1.01
N LEU A 277 6.94 -13.36 -2.28
CA LEU A 277 7.05 -14.35 -3.36
C LEU A 277 8.30 -15.23 -3.22
N SER A 278 9.40 -14.65 -2.76
CA SER A 278 10.65 -15.39 -2.51
C SER A 278 10.45 -16.47 -1.44
N GLN A 279 9.71 -16.17 -0.37
CA GLN A 279 9.40 -17.12 0.70
C GLN A 279 8.48 -18.26 0.23
N THR A 280 7.54 -17.99 -0.67
CA THR A 280 6.68 -19.03 -1.26
C THR A 280 7.53 -20.02 -2.08
N SER A 281 8.51 -19.52 -2.84
CA SER A 281 9.41 -20.35 -3.66
C SER A 281 10.39 -21.23 -2.85
N SER A 282 10.75 -20.83 -1.63
CA SER A 282 11.60 -21.64 -0.74
C SER A 282 10.81 -22.75 -0.06
N ASN A 283 9.55 -22.48 0.30
CA ASN A 283 8.69 -23.47 0.95
C ASN A 283 8.29 -24.59 -0.01
N ALA A 284 8.05 -24.29 -1.30
CA ALA A 284 7.74 -25.29 -2.33
C ALA A 284 8.93 -26.21 -2.70
N ARG A 285 10.17 -25.84 -2.35
CA ARG A 285 11.38 -26.66 -2.61
C ARG A 285 11.73 -27.62 -1.47
N THR A 286 10.99 -27.59 -0.36
CA THR A 286 11.27 -28.39 0.84
C THR A 286 10.20 -29.46 1.11
N THR A 287 9.23 -29.61 0.19
CA THR A 287 8.23 -30.68 0.17
C THR A 287 8.53 -31.67 -0.93
#